data_AF-A0A973DMI0-F1
#
_entry.id   AF-A0A973DMI0-F1
#
_cell.length_a   1.000
_cell.length_b   1.000
_cell.length_c   1.000
_cell.angle_alpha   90.00
_cell.angle_beta   90.00
_cell.angle_gamma   90.00
#
_symmetry.space_group_name_H-M   'P 1'
#
loop_
_entity.id
_entity.type
_entity.pdbx_description
1 polymer ?
#
loop_
_entity_poly.entity_id
_entity_poly.type
_entity_poly.pdbx_seq_one_letter_code
_entity_poly.pdbx_strand_id
1 'polypeptide(L)'
;MLLISSPVSELASAALAINVGHFDDPQHTQGIAHLLEHMLFLGTEKYPDTSEYQAFIRNHGGQNNAWTSSEHTNYFFSIEQKYFDNALSRFSDFFVSPILDNQSVSNEILTVESEFRLKIKEDNRRVLAVIKESINPDHPFSKFSVGNNQTLKNENGELAQQLKEFYHQRYCAGKMKAVLCANATIAELEKM
;
A
#
# COMPACT_ATOMS: atom_id res chain seq x y z
N MET A 1 1.40 -14.60 11.54
CA MET A 1 1.08 -13.40 12.31
C MET A 1 1.99 -13.38 13.53
N LEU A 2 2.45 -12.20 13.96
CA LEU A 2 3.22 -12.00 15.19
C LEU A 2 2.43 -11.08 16.12
N LEU A 3 2.28 -11.47 17.38
CA LEU A 3 1.55 -10.70 18.39
C LEU A 3 2.53 -10.25 19.47
N ILE A 4 2.50 -8.97 19.80
CA ILE A 4 3.40 -8.33 20.77
C ILE A 4 2.55 -7.66 21.84
N SER A 5 2.59 -8.22 23.05
CA SER A 5 1.99 -7.58 24.23
C SER A 5 2.99 -6.57 24.79
N SER A 6 2.64 -5.29 24.78
CA SER A 6 3.48 -4.21 25.27
C SER A 6 2.73 -3.32 26.26
N PRO A 7 2.63 -3.72 27.55
CA PRO A 7 1.78 -3.05 28.52
C PRO A 7 2.23 -1.65 28.92
N VAL A 8 3.49 -1.29 28.63
CA VAL A 8 4.07 0.03 28.92
C VAL A 8 3.98 1.01 27.74
N SER A 9 3.48 0.56 26.58
CA SER A 9 3.42 1.42 25.39
C SER A 9 2.21 2.34 25.42
N GLU A 10 2.42 3.62 25.16
CA GLU A 10 1.33 4.61 25.02
C GLU A 10 0.61 4.50 23.67
N LEU A 11 1.27 3.93 22.66
CA LEU A 11 0.73 3.70 21.32
C LEU A 11 0.61 2.20 21.02
N ALA A 12 -0.44 1.84 20.31
CA ALA A 12 -0.55 0.56 19.62
C ALA A 12 -0.12 0.72 18.17
N SER A 13 0.29 -0.36 17.52
CA SER A 13 0.62 -0.39 16.10
C SER A 13 0.26 -1.71 15.45
N ALA A 14 0.00 -1.64 14.15
CA ALA A 14 -0.13 -2.80 13.30
C ALA A 14 0.61 -2.58 11.99
N ALA A 15 1.10 -3.67 11.42
CA ALA A 15 1.70 -3.68 10.09
C ALA A 15 1.28 -4.93 9.33
N LEU A 16 1.09 -4.79 8.02
CA LEU A 16 0.87 -5.89 7.10
C LEU A 16 1.88 -5.80 5.95
N ALA A 17 2.70 -6.83 5.81
CA ALA A 17 3.55 -7.03 4.64
C ALA A 17 2.88 -8.03 3.70
N ILE A 18 2.79 -7.68 2.42
CA ILE A 18 2.33 -8.55 1.35
C ILE A 18 3.54 -8.89 0.49
N ASN A 19 3.79 -10.18 0.25
CA ASN A 19 4.85 -10.66 -0.65
C ASN A 19 4.43 -10.50 -2.12
N VAL A 20 4.24 -9.23 -2.50
CA VAL A 20 3.94 -8.71 -3.83
C VAL A 20 4.63 -7.35 -3.91
N GLY A 21 5.38 -7.09 -4.99
CA GLY A 21 6.01 -5.79 -5.21
C GLY A 21 6.07 -5.45 -6.70
N HIS A 22 6.90 -4.49 -7.10
CA HIS A 22 6.97 -4.09 -8.51
C HIS A 22 7.52 -5.19 -9.45
N PHE A 23 8.16 -6.24 -8.90
CA PHE A 23 8.53 -7.41 -9.72
C PHE A 23 7.29 -8.12 -10.28
N ASP A 24 6.15 -8.02 -9.60
CA ASP A 24 4.87 -8.59 -10.03
C ASP A 24 4.13 -7.73 -11.05
N ASP A 25 4.57 -6.49 -11.32
CA ASP A 25 3.89 -5.59 -12.26
C ASP A 25 3.81 -6.22 -13.66
N PRO A 26 2.65 -6.16 -14.34
CA PRO A 26 2.57 -6.52 -15.75
C PRO A 26 3.44 -5.59 -16.60
N GLN A 27 4.02 -6.12 -17.68
CA GLN A 27 4.91 -5.34 -18.56
C GLN A 27 4.21 -4.10 -19.16
N HIS A 28 2.90 -4.17 -19.39
CA HIS A 28 2.12 -3.07 -19.96
C HIS A 28 1.62 -2.06 -18.91
N THR A 29 1.80 -2.33 -17.61
CA THR A 29 1.36 -1.46 -16.50
C THR A 29 2.39 -1.41 -15.37
N GLN A 30 3.60 -1.01 -15.72
CA GLN A 30 4.68 -0.84 -14.73
C GLN A 30 4.33 0.29 -13.74
N GLY A 31 4.48 0.01 -12.45
CA GLY A 31 4.05 0.87 -11.34
C GLY A 31 2.68 0.51 -10.77
N ILE A 32 2.00 -0.53 -11.25
CA ILE A 32 0.65 -0.87 -10.77
C ILE A 32 0.64 -1.33 -9.31
N ALA A 33 1.68 -2.01 -8.82
CA ALA A 33 1.80 -2.36 -7.40
C ALA A 33 1.89 -1.11 -6.52
N HIS A 34 2.64 -0.10 -6.97
CA HIS A 34 2.77 1.19 -6.29
C HIS A 34 1.46 2.00 -6.36
N LEU A 35 0.77 1.98 -7.51
CA LEU A 35 -0.56 2.60 -7.60
C LEU A 35 -1.56 1.92 -6.66
N LEU A 36 -1.55 0.59 -6.57
CA LEU A 36 -2.43 -0.16 -5.67
C LEU A 36 -2.18 0.24 -4.21
N GLU A 37 -0.92 0.45 -3.82
CA GLU A 37 -0.55 0.95 -2.50
C GLU A 37 -1.29 2.24 -2.14
N HIS A 38 -1.26 3.23 -3.03
CA HIS A 38 -1.97 4.49 -2.81
C HIS A 38 -3.48 4.26 -2.74
N MET A 39 -4.00 3.44 -3.67
CA MET A 39 -5.44 3.23 -3.83
C MET A 39 -6.08 2.54 -2.62
N LEU A 40 -5.36 1.74 -1.84
CA LEU A 40 -5.91 1.14 -0.62
C LEU A 40 -6.21 2.16 0.48
N PHE A 41 -5.63 3.36 0.44
CA PHE A 41 -5.97 4.44 1.36
C PHE A 41 -7.23 5.22 0.95
N LEU A 42 -7.70 5.05 -0.30
CA LEU A 42 -8.78 5.85 -0.89
C LEU A 42 -10.17 5.24 -0.68
N GLY A 43 -10.38 4.65 0.49
CA GLY A 43 -11.68 4.17 0.94
C GLY A 43 -12.00 2.72 0.58
N THR A 44 -12.90 2.18 1.38
CA THR A 44 -13.37 0.79 1.35
C THR A 44 -14.89 0.74 1.45
N GLU A 45 -15.50 -0.43 1.21
CA GLU A 45 -16.95 -0.55 1.32
C GLU A 45 -17.48 -0.15 2.71
N LYS A 46 -16.76 -0.49 3.79
CA LYS A 46 -17.15 -0.11 5.16
C LYS A 46 -16.84 1.36 5.49
N TYR A 47 -15.80 1.93 4.87
CA TYR A 47 -15.32 3.30 5.10
C TYR A 47 -15.10 4.02 3.76
N PRO A 48 -16.16 4.48 3.09
CA PRO A 48 -16.08 4.93 1.68
C PRO A 48 -15.50 6.32 1.47
N ASP A 49 -15.37 7.13 2.52
CA ASP A 49 -14.76 8.46 2.43
C ASP A 49 -13.23 8.32 2.34
N THR A 50 -12.66 8.80 1.22
CA THR A 50 -11.23 8.70 0.87
C THR A 50 -10.30 9.39 1.88
N SER A 51 -10.83 10.32 2.68
CA SER A 51 -10.07 11.05 3.69
C SER A 51 -10.22 10.47 5.11
N GLU A 52 -11.17 9.54 5.29
CA GLU A 52 -11.61 9.07 6.62
C GLU A 52 -10.49 8.39 7.38
N TYR A 53 -9.80 7.43 6.76
CA TYR A 53 -8.74 6.67 7.44
C TYR A 53 -7.62 7.58 7.92
N GLN A 54 -7.11 8.45 7.04
CA GLN A 54 -6.03 9.37 7.38
C GLN A 54 -6.45 10.36 8.45
N ALA A 55 -7.68 10.89 8.37
CA ALA A 55 -8.24 11.79 9.39
C ALA A 55 -8.40 11.07 10.73
N PHE A 56 -8.89 9.82 10.73
CA PHE A 56 -9.07 9.01 11.93
C PHE A 56 -7.73 8.77 12.64
N ILE A 57 -6.70 8.31 11.91
CA ILE A 57 -5.37 8.08 12.49
C ILE A 57 -4.80 9.39 13.07
N ARG A 58 -4.84 10.48 12.31
CA ARG A 58 -4.27 11.78 12.73
C ARG A 58 -4.99 12.39 13.94
N ASN A 59 -6.31 12.30 14.00
CA ASN A 59 -7.12 12.89 15.08
C ASN A 59 -6.98 12.13 16.41
N HIS A 60 -6.35 10.95 16.40
CA HIS A 60 -6.20 10.07 17.56
C HIS A 60 -4.72 9.79 17.87
N GLY A 61 -3.85 10.79 17.66
CA GLY A 61 -2.45 10.76 18.03
C GLY A 61 -1.60 9.78 17.23
N GLY A 62 -2.11 9.34 16.08
CA GLY A 62 -1.48 8.31 15.25
C GLY A 62 -0.77 8.83 14.01
N GLN A 63 -0.08 7.91 13.35
CA GLN A 63 0.55 8.09 12.05
C GLN A 63 0.39 6.79 11.24
N ASN A 64 0.36 6.90 9.93
CA ASN A 64 0.29 5.77 9.02
C ASN A 64 1.20 6.03 7.82
N ASN A 65 1.64 4.95 7.17
CA ASN A 65 2.32 5.02 5.89
C ASN A 65 2.30 3.67 5.19
N ALA A 66 2.78 3.65 3.96
CA ALA A 66 3.09 2.45 3.23
C ALA A 66 4.34 2.63 2.37
N TRP A 67 4.82 1.52 1.79
CA TRP A 67 5.82 1.54 0.72
C TRP A 67 5.77 0.26 -0.10
N THR A 68 6.12 0.40 -1.37
CA THR A 68 6.28 -0.70 -2.34
C THR A 68 7.73 -0.84 -2.75
N SER A 69 8.24 -2.06 -2.64
CA SER A 69 9.61 -2.45 -2.97
C SER A 69 9.64 -3.40 -4.17
N SER A 70 10.75 -4.11 -4.36
CA SER A 70 10.88 -5.16 -5.38
C SER A 70 9.86 -6.28 -5.22
N GLU A 71 9.75 -6.82 -4.01
CA GLU A 71 8.99 -8.06 -3.76
C GLU A 71 7.91 -7.88 -2.69
N HIS A 72 7.86 -6.71 -2.04
CA HIS A 72 6.95 -6.47 -0.93
C HIS A 72 6.28 -5.11 -1.01
N THR A 73 5.02 -5.05 -0.64
CA THR A 73 4.30 -3.84 -0.24
C THR A 73 3.99 -3.95 1.24
N ASN A 74 4.28 -2.91 2.00
CA ASN A 74 4.08 -2.88 3.44
C ASN A 74 3.20 -1.70 3.81
N TYR A 75 2.18 -1.94 4.63
CA TYR A 75 1.30 -0.93 5.19
C TYR A 75 1.40 -0.99 6.70
N PHE A 76 1.40 0.16 7.37
CA PHE A 76 1.49 0.20 8.83
C PHE A 76 0.91 1.48 9.41
N PHE A 77 0.48 1.39 10.66
CA PHE A 77 0.05 2.54 11.44
C PHE A 77 0.44 2.39 12.91
N SER A 78 0.48 3.52 13.62
CA SER A 78 0.44 3.59 15.07
C SER A 78 -0.66 4.54 15.52
N ILE A 79 -1.26 4.30 16.68
CA ILE A 79 -2.38 5.09 17.23
C ILE A 79 -2.42 4.97 18.76
N GLU A 80 -3.07 5.91 19.45
CA GLU A 80 -3.37 5.77 20.88
C GLU A 80 -4.11 4.45 21.18
N GLN A 81 -3.70 3.74 22.25
CA GLN A 81 -4.18 2.40 22.61
C GLN A 81 -5.71 2.23 22.56
N LYS A 82 -6.45 3.20 23.12
CA LYS A 82 -7.93 3.17 23.19
C LYS A 82 -8.64 3.13 21.84
N TYR A 83 -7.96 3.50 20.75
CA TYR A 83 -8.53 3.51 19.39
C TYR A 83 -7.96 2.40 18.50
N PHE A 84 -7.14 1.49 19.05
CA PHE A 84 -6.47 0.45 18.27
C PHE A 84 -7.45 -0.42 17.50
N ASP A 85 -8.47 -0.97 18.14
CA ASP A 85 -9.48 -1.84 17.50
C ASP A 85 -10.20 -1.13 16.34
N ASN A 86 -10.50 0.15 16.54
CA ASN A 86 -11.16 0.99 15.53
C ASN A 86 -10.23 1.29 14.34
N ALA A 87 -8.95 1.51 14.58
CA ALA A 87 -7.96 1.67 13.51
C ALA A 87 -7.70 0.35 12.78
N LEU A 88 -7.60 -0.75 13.53
CA LEU A 88 -7.37 -2.09 13.01
C LEU A 88 -8.53 -2.53 12.11
N SER A 89 -9.78 -2.26 12.50
CA SER A 89 -10.95 -2.56 11.66
C SER A 89 -10.97 -1.77 10.35
N ARG A 90 -10.44 -0.54 10.30
CA ARG A 90 -10.32 0.24 9.06
C ARG A 90 -9.19 -0.31 8.21
N PHE A 91 -8.05 -0.54 8.84
CA PHE A 91 -6.85 -1.06 8.21
C PHE A 91 -7.07 -2.45 7.60
N SER A 92 -7.78 -3.34 8.28
CA SER A 92 -8.10 -4.67 7.75
C SER A 92 -8.97 -4.60 6.50
N ASP A 93 -9.86 -3.61 6.41
CA ASP A 93 -10.82 -3.48 5.31
C ASP A 93 -10.13 -3.16 3.97
N PHE A 94 -8.92 -2.59 4.00
CA PHE A 94 -8.06 -2.39 2.83
C PHE A 94 -7.81 -3.71 2.08
N PHE A 95 -7.73 -4.81 2.83
CA PHE A 95 -7.38 -6.14 2.34
C PHE A 95 -8.60 -7.05 2.17
N VAL A 96 -9.81 -6.51 2.34
CA VAL A 96 -11.08 -7.23 2.19
C VAL A 96 -11.91 -6.66 1.03
N SER A 97 -12.17 -5.35 1.05
CA SER A 97 -13.13 -4.72 0.13
C SER A 97 -12.79 -3.25 -0.20
N PRO A 98 -11.64 -2.99 -0.85
CA PRO A 98 -11.30 -1.65 -1.34
C PRO A 98 -12.18 -1.27 -2.55
N ILE A 99 -12.55 0.01 -2.66
CA ILE A 99 -13.48 0.49 -3.70
C ILE A 99 -12.83 0.46 -5.10
N LEU A 100 -11.58 0.93 -5.19
CA LEU A 100 -10.78 0.98 -6.43
C LEU A 100 -11.58 1.58 -7.62
N ASP A 101 -12.31 2.68 -7.42
CA ASP A 101 -13.13 3.26 -8.46
C ASP A 101 -12.30 4.00 -9.52
N ASN A 102 -12.88 4.12 -10.71
CA ASN A 102 -12.22 4.68 -11.86
C ASN A 102 -11.79 6.15 -11.69
N GLN A 103 -12.59 6.95 -10.97
CA GLN A 103 -12.31 8.37 -10.77
C GLN A 103 -11.12 8.54 -9.82
N SER A 104 -11.10 7.80 -8.71
CA SER A 104 -9.97 7.77 -7.78
C SER A 104 -8.68 7.31 -8.45
N VAL A 105 -8.72 6.23 -9.25
CA VAL A 105 -7.56 5.77 -10.05
C VAL A 105 -7.04 6.88 -10.96
N SER A 106 -7.94 7.58 -11.66
CA SER A 106 -7.55 8.63 -12.61
C SER A 106 -6.88 9.82 -11.93
N ASN A 107 -7.35 10.18 -10.73
CA ASN A 107 -6.75 11.24 -9.92
C ASN A 107 -5.40 10.80 -9.36
N GLU A 108 -5.29 9.57 -8.87
CA GLU A 108 -4.09 9.09 -8.17
C GLU A 108 -2.89 8.89 -9.11
N ILE A 109 -3.14 8.60 -10.39
CA ILE A 109 -2.12 8.63 -11.45
C ILE A 109 -1.40 10.00 -11.49
N LEU A 110 -2.12 11.11 -11.28
CA LEU A 110 -1.53 12.46 -11.26
C LEU A 110 -0.65 12.67 -10.02
N THR A 111 -1.02 12.06 -8.89
CA THR A 111 -0.21 12.05 -7.66
C THR A 111 1.10 11.27 -7.89
N VAL A 112 1.01 10.06 -8.47
CA VAL A 112 2.17 9.22 -8.81
C VAL A 112 3.11 9.93 -9.81
N GLU A 113 2.56 10.58 -10.84
CA GLU A 113 3.34 11.40 -11.77
C GLU A 113 4.08 12.54 -11.06
N SER A 114 3.39 13.21 -10.13
CA SER A 114 3.98 14.30 -9.34
C SER A 114 5.12 13.79 -8.46
N GLU A 115 4.95 12.65 -7.80
CA GLU A 115 6.00 11.99 -7.03
C GLU A 115 7.21 11.63 -7.89
N PHE A 116 6.97 11.02 -9.05
CA PHE A 116 8.02 10.67 -10.01
C PHE A 116 8.81 11.93 -10.43
N ARG A 117 8.11 13.02 -10.78
CA ARG A 117 8.75 14.28 -11.17
C ARG A 117 9.55 14.94 -10.06
N LEU A 118 9.06 14.88 -8.82
CA LEU A 118 9.76 15.44 -7.67
C LEU A 118 11.09 14.73 -7.44
N LYS A 119 11.13 13.40 -7.63
CA LYS A 119 12.30 12.57 -7.35
C LYS A 119 13.23 12.38 -8.55
N ILE A 120 12.90 12.90 -9.73
CA ILE A 120 13.70 12.70 -10.97
C ILE A 120 15.12 13.27 -10.87
N LYS A 121 15.32 14.30 -10.03
CA LYS A 121 16.61 14.96 -9.83
C LYS A 121 17.46 14.31 -8.73
N GLU A 122 16.93 13.32 -8.01
CA GLU A 122 17.69 12.59 -7.01
C GLU A 122 18.70 11.65 -7.68
N ASP A 123 20.00 11.86 -7.45
CA ASP A 123 21.04 11.09 -8.13
C ASP A 123 20.93 9.59 -7.86
N ASN A 124 20.55 9.18 -6.64
CA ASN A 124 20.32 7.77 -6.31
C ASN A 124 19.24 7.13 -7.20
N ARG A 125 18.16 7.86 -7.51
CA ARG A 125 17.08 7.38 -8.39
C ARG A 125 17.56 7.29 -9.84
N ARG A 126 18.35 8.27 -10.28
CA ARG A 126 18.91 8.30 -11.64
C ARG A 126 19.91 7.15 -11.87
N VAL A 127 20.80 6.93 -10.91
CA VAL A 127 21.74 5.79 -10.93
C VAL A 127 20.97 4.47 -10.98
N LEU A 128 19.94 4.30 -10.14
CA LEU A 128 19.12 3.10 -10.16
C LEU A 128 18.42 2.89 -11.52
N ALA A 129 17.88 3.95 -12.13
CA ALA A 129 17.25 3.87 -13.44
C ALA A 129 18.24 3.38 -14.52
N VAL A 130 19.45 3.94 -14.55
CA VAL A 130 20.51 3.50 -15.49
C VAL A 130 20.89 2.04 -15.26
N ILE A 131 20.99 1.59 -14.00
CA ILE A 131 21.27 0.18 -13.69
C ILE A 131 20.14 -0.71 -14.21
N LYS A 132 18.88 -0.34 -13.97
CA LYS A 132 17.71 -1.11 -14.44
C LYS A 132 17.67 -1.24 -15.97
N GLU A 133 18.08 -0.21 -16.70
CA GLU A 133 18.19 -0.24 -18.17
C GLU A 133 19.41 -1.02 -18.68
N SER A 134 20.44 -1.22 -17.84
CA SER A 134 21.71 -1.85 -18.24
C SER A 134 21.79 -3.36 -17.92
N ILE A 135 20.76 -3.92 -17.28
CA ILE A 135 20.69 -5.36 -16.95
C ILE A 135 19.86 -6.13 -17.99
N ASN A 136 19.69 -7.44 -17.78
CA ASN A 136 18.83 -8.27 -18.63
C ASN A 136 17.40 -7.67 -18.66
N PRO A 137 16.89 -7.24 -19.84
CA PRO A 137 15.56 -6.66 -19.96
C PRO A 137 14.43 -7.63 -19.56
N ASP A 138 14.65 -8.95 -19.67
CA ASP A 138 13.67 -9.97 -19.28
C ASP A 138 13.58 -10.16 -17.76
N HIS A 139 14.56 -9.68 -17.00
CA HIS A 139 14.58 -9.82 -15.55
C HIS A 139 13.66 -8.77 -14.90
N PRO A 140 12.79 -9.11 -13.93
CA PRO A 140 11.79 -8.18 -13.37
C PRO A 140 12.38 -6.92 -12.72
N PHE A 141 13.65 -6.95 -12.32
CA PHE A 141 14.37 -5.76 -11.83
C PHE A 141 14.47 -4.64 -12.87
N SER A 142 14.45 -4.93 -14.17
CA SER A 142 14.51 -3.92 -15.24
C SER A 142 13.26 -3.03 -15.26
N LYS A 143 12.15 -3.49 -14.68
CA LYS A 143 10.86 -2.81 -14.70
C LYS A 143 10.91 -1.45 -14.00
N PHE A 144 10.14 -0.51 -14.56
CA PHE A 144 9.96 0.80 -13.96
C PHE A 144 9.02 0.74 -12.75
N SER A 145 9.60 0.81 -11.56
CA SER A 145 8.89 0.50 -10.30
C SER A 145 7.98 1.61 -9.78
N VAL A 146 8.18 2.86 -10.21
CA VAL A 146 7.43 4.00 -9.65
C VAL A 146 6.09 4.18 -10.35
N GLY A 147 6.04 3.94 -11.66
CA GLY A 147 4.90 4.33 -12.48
C GLY A 147 4.88 5.83 -12.78
N ASN A 148 4.18 6.20 -13.85
CA ASN A 148 3.97 7.58 -14.27
C ASN A 148 2.79 7.63 -15.25
N ASN A 149 2.44 8.82 -15.77
CA ASN A 149 1.33 8.97 -16.72
C ASN A 149 1.52 8.19 -18.04
N GLN A 150 2.74 7.76 -18.37
CA GLN A 150 3.00 7.00 -19.59
C GLN A 150 2.78 5.50 -19.39
N THR A 151 3.12 4.95 -18.22
CA THR A 151 2.96 3.51 -17.90
C THR A 151 1.63 3.19 -17.23
N LEU A 152 1.01 4.16 -16.57
CA LEU A 152 -0.27 4.03 -15.88
C LEU A 152 -1.34 4.85 -16.64
N LYS A 153 -1.62 4.48 -17.88
CA LYS A 153 -2.66 5.14 -18.69
C LYS A 153 -4.02 4.52 -18.40
N ASN A 154 -4.95 5.33 -17.94
CA ASN A 154 -6.33 4.90 -17.72
C ASN A 154 -7.24 5.33 -18.88
N GLU A 155 -7.06 4.70 -20.04
CA GLU A 155 -7.93 4.92 -21.19
C GLU A 155 -9.25 4.17 -20.97
N ASN A 156 -10.38 4.88 -20.96
CA ASN A 156 -11.73 4.32 -20.81
C ASN A 156 -11.96 3.43 -19.56
N GLY A 157 -11.12 3.52 -18.52
CA GLY A 157 -11.24 2.74 -17.29
C GLY A 157 -10.56 1.38 -17.29
N GLU A 158 -9.80 1.05 -18.33
CA GLU A 158 -9.10 -0.24 -18.43
C GLU A 158 -8.09 -0.45 -17.30
N LEU A 159 -7.36 0.60 -16.88
CA LEU A 159 -6.39 0.49 -15.79
C LEU A 159 -7.07 0.20 -14.47
N ALA A 160 -8.23 0.80 -14.20
CA ALA A 160 -8.98 0.54 -12.97
C ALA A 160 -9.42 -0.94 -12.90
N GLN A 161 -9.81 -1.52 -14.03
CA GLN A 161 -10.12 -2.95 -14.11
C GLN A 161 -8.86 -3.82 -13.89
N GLN A 162 -7.75 -3.49 -14.54
CA GLN A 162 -6.47 -4.20 -14.34
C GLN A 162 -5.97 -4.10 -12.89
N LEU A 163 -6.19 -2.96 -12.22
CA LEU A 163 -5.84 -2.76 -10.82
C LEU A 163 -6.66 -3.68 -9.89
N LYS A 164 -7.97 -3.79 -10.14
CA LYS A 164 -8.85 -4.74 -9.41
C LYS A 164 -8.42 -6.17 -9.64
N GLU A 165 -8.11 -6.54 -10.87
CA GLU A 165 -7.60 -7.88 -11.19
C GLU A 165 -6.27 -8.17 -10.51
N PHE A 166 -5.35 -7.20 -10.53
CA PHE A 166 -4.07 -7.29 -9.84
C PHE A 166 -4.26 -7.50 -8.33
N TYR A 167 -5.15 -6.73 -7.69
CA TYR A 167 -5.53 -6.90 -6.30
C TYR A 167 -6.05 -8.33 -6.04
N HIS A 168 -7.08 -8.76 -6.76
CA HIS A 168 -7.69 -10.09 -6.53
C HIS A 168 -6.73 -11.26 -6.78
N GLN A 169 -5.81 -11.14 -7.75
CA GLN A 169 -4.84 -12.18 -8.06
C GLN A 169 -3.65 -12.21 -7.09
N ARG A 170 -3.21 -11.05 -6.60
CA ARG A 170 -1.95 -10.91 -5.87
C ARG A 170 -2.12 -10.76 -4.37
N TYR A 171 -3.16 -10.08 -3.91
CA TYR A 171 -3.41 -9.82 -2.48
C TYR A 171 -4.21 -10.97 -1.87
N CYS A 172 -3.54 -12.10 -1.66
CA CYS A 172 -4.12 -13.27 -0.99
C CYS A 172 -3.48 -13.52 0.38
N ALA A 173 -4.27 -14.00 1.35
CA ALA A 173 -3.82 -14.20 2.73
C ALA A 173 -2.56 -15.07 2.86
N GLY A 174 -2.35 -16.04 1.96
CA GLY A 174 -1.15 -16.89 1.94
C GLY A 174 0.17 -16.12 1.72
N LYS A 175 0.12 -14.93 1.12
CA LYS A 175 1.26 -14.04 0.88
C LYS A 175 1.41 -12.95 1.95
N MET A 176 0.51 -12.89 2.92
CA MET A 176 0.45 -11.81 3.90
C MET A 176 1.09 -12.21 5.24
N LYS A 177 1.78 -11.26 5.88
CA LYS A 177 2.30 -11.38 7.24
C LYS A 177 1.92 -10.14 8.04
N ALA A 178 1.13 -10.34 9.08
CA ALA A 178 0.69 -9.29 9.99
C ALA A 178 1.51 -9.29 11.29
N VAL A 179 1.73 -8.10 11.85
CA VAL A 179 2.25 -7.87 13.19
C VAL A 179 1.29 -6.94 13.93
N LEU A 180 0.88 -7.32 15.15
CA LEU A 180 0.10 -6.47 16.05
C LEU A 180 0.90 -6.21 17.33
N CYS A 181 0.96 -4.96 17.76
CA CYS A 181 1.60 -4.54 19.01
C CYS A 181 0.66 -3.61 19.78
N ALA A 182 0.20 -4.03 20.97
CA ALA A 182 -0.69 -3.21 21.79
C ALA A 182 -0.54 -3.52 23.28
N ASN A 183 -1.13 -2.66 24.12
CA ASN A 183 -1.33 -2.92 25.54
C ASN A 183 -2.55 -3.85 25.73
N ALA A 184 -2.38 -5.09 25.27
CA ALA A 184 -3.36 -6.15 25.40
C ALA A 184 -2.61 -7.48 25.63
N THR A 185 -3.27 -8.44 26.28
CA THR A 185 -2.75 -9.80 26.42
C THR A 185 -2.69 -10.48 25.05
N ILE A 186 -1.85 -11.51 24.91
CA ILE A 186 -1.76 -12.28 23.66
C ILE A 186 -3.14 -12.88 23.29
N ALA A 187 -3.90 -13.36 24.27
CA ALA A 187 -5.23 -13.93 24.04
C ALA A 187 -6.28 -12.89 23.58
N GLU A 188 -6.13 -11.62 23.95
CA GLU A 188 -6.98 -10.54 23.44
C GLU A 188 -6.56 -10.20 22.00
N LEU A 189 -5.27 -10.08 21.73
CA LEU A 189 -4.73 -9.85 20.38
C LEU A 189 -5.06 -10.96 19.39
N GLU A 190 -5.21 -12.21 19.85
CA GLU A 190 -5.64 -13.34 19.00
C GLU A 190 -7.10 -13.27 18.57
N LYS A 191 -7.94 -12.53 19.31
CA LYS A 191 -9.37 -12.36 19.01
C LYS A 191 -9.67 -11.15 18.13
N MET A 192 -8.73 -10.20 18.07
CA MET A 192 -8.78 -9.01 17.21
C MET A 192 -8.50 -9.39 15.75
#